data_AF-A0A3D8VN41-F1
#
_entry.id   AF-A0A3D8VN41-F1
#
_cell.length_a   1.000
_cell.length_b   1.000
_cell.length_c   1.000
_cell.angle_alpha   90.00
_cell.angle_beta   90.00
_cell.angle_gamma   90.00
#
_symmetry.space_group_name_H-M   'P 1'
#
loop_
_entity.id
_entity.type
_entity.pdbx_description
1 polymer ?
#
loop_
_entity_poly.entity_id
_entity_poly.type
_entity_poly.pdbx_seq_one_letter_code
_entity_poly.pdbx_strand_id
1 'polypeptide(L)'
;MNYKYSNTELWRKKARGSLFNIIVSLLPAGLSLYLHGRIDSFIVFGSGVVFLLGLWQMLHYYKMPERDYVRVEDDILDIRIGIADPNTRLADEEIKRIQQMDDVISIKSDKGEEENIYLENLSDEDAASLLDELKHQYGNRMHTKNHPA
;
A
#
# COMPACT_ATOMS: atom_id res chain seq x y z
N MET A 1 -16.01 12.08 -2.11
CA MET A 1 -15.82 11.05 -1.05
C MET A 1 -14.34 10.84 -0.72
N ASN A 2 -14.02 10.34 0.48
CA ASN A 2 -12.64 10.05 0.92
C ASN A 2 -12.55 8.63 1.46
N TYR A 3 -11.65 7.83 0.87
CA TYR A 3 -11.37 6.45 1.22
C TYR A 3 -9.98 6.34 1.84
N LYS A 4 -9.91 5.80 3.05
CA LYS A 4 -8.66 5.53 3.76
C LYS A 4 -8.12 4.15 3.42
N TYR A 5 -6.92 3.84 3.88
CA TYR A 5 -6.38 2.47 3.89
C TYR A 5 -7.15 1.55 4.86
N SER A 6 -8.43 1.31 4.58
CA SER A 6 -9.38 0.71 5.51
C SER A 6 -9.23 -0.80 5.68
N ASN A 7 -8.43 -1.49 4.87
CA ASN A 7 -8.09 -2.90 5.10
C ASN A 7 -7.10 -3.05 6.28
N THR A 8 -7.61 -2.88 7.50
CA THR A 8 -6.79 -2.95 8.72
C THR A 8 -6.13 -4.32 8.91
N GLU A 9 -6.75 -5.40 8.42
CA GLU A 9 -6.22 -6.76 8.53
C GLU A 9 -4.94 -6.94 7.71
N LEU A 10 -4.93 -6.44 6.47
CA LEU A 10 -3.76 -6.45 5.60
C LEU A 10 -2.59 -5.68 6.23
N TRP A 11 -2.84 -4.48 6.77
CA TRP A 11 -1.79 -3.68 7.42
C TRP A 11 -1.28 -4.31 8.72
N ARG A 12 -2.16 -4.90 9.53
CA ARG A 12 -1.77 -5.69 10.71
C ARG A 12 -0.97 -6.93 10.33
N LYS A 13 -1.30 -7.60 9.22
CA LYS A 13 -0.52 -8.74 8.70
C LYS A 13 0.88 -8.29 8.27
N LYS A 14 1.00 -7.18 7.53
CA LYS A 14 2.30 -6.57 7.15
C LYS A 14 3.13 -6.17 8.38
N ALA A 15 2.50 -5.56 9.39
CA ALA A 15 3.17 -5.21 10.65
C ALA A 15 3.67 -6.44 11.42
N ARG A 16 2.85 -7.51 11.53
CA ARG A 16 3.28 -8.78 12.14
C ARG A 16 4.42 -9.45 11.39
N GLY A 17 4.39 -9.40 10.05
CA GLY A 17 5.48 -9.89 9.22
C GLY A 17 6.80 -9.16 9.48
N SER A 18 6.74 -7.83 9.63
CA SER A 18 7.90 -7.03 10.02
C SER A 18 8.44 -7.42 11.40
N LEU A 19 7.56 -7.64 12.39
CA LEU A 19 7.95 -8.11 13.72
C LEU A 19 8.62 -9.49 13.68
N PHE A 20 8.11 -10.41 12.86
CA PHE A 20 8.75 -11.72 12.66
C PHE A 20 10.15 -11.57 12.05
N ASN A 21 10.31 -10.69 11.05
CA ASN A 21 11.62 -10.41 10.44
C ASN A 21 12.62 -9.85 11.47
N ILE A 22 12.18 -8.96 12.37
CA ILE A 22 13.01 -8.45 13.46
C ILE A 22 13.49 -9.62 14.34
N ILE A 23 12.60 -10.51 14.76
CA ILE A 23 12.96 -11.66 15.62
C ILE A 23 13.96 -12.58 14.91
N VAL A 24 13.72 -12.91 13.64
CA VAL A 24 14.62 -13.77 12.84
C VAL A 24 15.99 -13.11 12.68
N SER A 25 16.05 -11.79 12.53
CA SER A 25 17.31 -11.05 12.39
C SER A 25 18.21 -11.09 13.64
N LEU A 26 17.66 -11.42 14.80
CA LEU A 26 18.40 -11.57 16.06
C LEU A 26 18.99 -12.99 16.25
N LEU A 27 18.51 -13.98 15.49
CA LEU A 27 18.99 -15.37 15.59
C LEU A 27 20.50 -15.51 15.35
N PRO A 28 21.11 -14.85 14.34
CA PRO A 28 22.56 -14.94 14.12
C PRO A 28 23.36 -14.41 15.31
N ALA A 29 22.90 -13.33 15.96
CA ALA A 29 23.55 -12.79 17.15
C ALA A 29 23.44 -13.74 18.34
N GLY A 30 22.27 -14.33 18.56
CA GLY A 30 22.05 -15.34 19.59
C GLY A 30 22.87 -16.62 19.36
N LEU A 31 22.96 -17.09 18.12
CA LEU A 31 23.75 -18.26 17.75
C LEU A 31 25.25 -18.00 17.88
N SER A 32 25.71 -16.79 17.51
CA SER A 32 27.10 -16.35 17.68
C SER A 32 27.49 -16.33 19.17
N LEU A 33 26.64 -15.79 20.05
CA LEU A 33 26.83 -15.87 21.50
C LEU A 33 26.93 -17.31 22.00
N TYR A 34 26.00 -18.16 21.57
CA TYR A 34 25.93 -19.54 22.04
C TYR A 34 27.16 -20.36 21.64
N LEU A 35 27.64 -20.21 20.40
CA LEU A 35 28.76 -21.00 19.88
C LEU A 35 30.15 -20.46 20.27
N HIS A 36 30.32 -19.14 20.29
CA HIS A 36 31.66 -18.52 20.44
C HIS A 36 31.83 -17.77 21.77
N GLY A 37 30.77 -17.63 22.58
CA GLY A 37 30.80 -16.87 23.84
C GLY A 37 31.03 -15.37 23.67
N ARG A 38 31.08 -14.87 22.43
CA ARG A 38 31.32 -13.49 22.03
C ARG A 38 30.56 -13.19 20.75
N ILE A 39 30.07 -11.96 20.61
CA ILE A 39 29.47 -11.48 19.36
C ILE A 39 30.48 -10.59 18.65
N ASP A 40 30.65 -10.82 17.35
CA ASP A 40 31.40 -9.91 16.49
C ASP A 40 30.69 -8.55 16.39
N SER A 41 31.45 -7.45 16.49
CA SER A 41 30.91 -6.11 16.36
C SER A 41 30.15 -5.89 15.05
N PHE A 42 30.55 -6.57 13.97
CA PHE A 42 29.85 -6.53 12.69
C PHE A 42 28.43 -7.10 12.78
N ILE A 43 28.25 -8.21 13.52
CA ILE A 43 26.93 -8.84 13.73
C ILE A 43 26.05 -7.94 14.59
N VAL A 44 26.61 -7.32 15.63
CA VAL A 44 25.89 -6.35 16.47
C VAL A 44 25.42 -5.15 15.64
N PHE A 45 26.30 -4.57 14.82
CA PHE A 45 25.97 -3.40 14.02
C PHE A 45 24.94 -3.73 12.94
N GLY A 46 25.12 -4.85 12.23
CA GLY A 46 24.20 -5.31 11.20
C GLY A 46 22.81 -5.61 11.75
N SER A 47 22.72 -6.37 12.85
CA SER A 47 21.44 -6.65 13.52
C SER A 47 20.79 -5.39 14.08
N GLY A 48 21.56 -4.44 14.61
CA GLY A 48 21.05 -3.15 15.07
C GLY A 48 20.39 -2.33 13.95
N VAL A 49 21.02 -2.25 12.77
CA VAL A 49 20.45 -1.55 11.61
C VAL A 49 19.16 -2.23 11.13
N VAL A 50 19.17 -3.57 11.00
CA VAL A 50 17.98 -4.33 10.58
C VAL A 50 16.84 -4.19 11.60
N PHE A 51 17.17 -4.19 12.89
CA PHE A 51 16.21 -3.96 13.97
C PHE A 51 15.56 -2.59 13.87
N LEU A 52 16.34 -1.53 13.65
CA LEU A 52 15.82 -0.17 13.47
C LEU A 52 14.94 -0.05 12.22
N LEU A 53 15.35 -0.65 11.10
CA LEU A 53 14.56 -0.67 9.87
C LEU A 53 13.24 -1.42 10.06
N GLY A 54 13.25 -2.56 10.76
CA GLY A 54 12.04 -3.31 11.08
C GLY A 54 11.10 -2.53 12.01
N LEU A 55 11.62 -1.88 13.05
CA LEU A 55 10.80 -1.02 13.92
C LEU A 55 10.15 0.13 13.15
N TRP A 56 10.93 0.79 12.30
CA TRP A 56 10.41 1.86 11.45
C TRP A 56 9.31 1.35 10.51
N GLN A 57 9.52 0.21 9.86
CA GLN A 57 8.54 -0.44 8.98
C GLN A 57 7.26 -0.85 9.74
N MET A 58 7.39 -1.39 10.95
CA MET A 58 6.27 -1.76 11.81
C MET A 58 5.43 -0.54 12.19
N LEU A 59 6.07 0.53 12.67
CA LEU A 59 5.39 1.79 13.01
C LEU A 59 4.71 2.41 11.79
N HIS A 60 5.37 2.33 10.63
CA HIS A 60 4.83 2.81 9.38
C HIS A 60 3.54 2.07 8.99
N TYR A 61 3.54 0.73 9.00
CA TYR A 61 2.34 -0.04 8.68
C TYR A 61 1.23 0.11 9.71
N TYR A 62 1.56 0.35 10.98
CA TYR A 62 0.56 0.61 12.00
C TYR A 62 -0.21 1.91 11.77
N LYS A 63 0.46 2.94 11.23
CA LYS A 63 -0.14 4.25 10.93
C LYS A 63 -0.83 4.33 9.56
N MET A 64 -0.67 3.32 8.70
CA MET A 64 -1.27 3.34 7.36
C MET A 64 -2.80 3.47 7.38
N PRO A 65 -3.56 2.75 8.23
CA PRO A 65 -5.02 2.85 8.25
C PRO A 65 -5.60 4.24 8.58
N GLU A 66 -4.81 5.11 9.20
CA GLU A 66 -5.24 6.48 9.52
C GLU A 66 -5.12 7.43 8.32
N ARG A 67 -4.39 7.01 7.28
CA ARG A 67 -4.08 7.84 6.11
C ARG A 67 -5.16 7.68 5.03
N ASP A 68 -5.41 8.80 4.35
CA ASP A 68 -6.24 8.84 3.15
C ASP A 68 -5.52 8.14 2.00
N TYR A 69 -6.25 7.31 1.25
CA TYR A 69 -5.74 6.52 0.13
C TYR A 69 -6.25 7.07 -1.21
N VAL A 70 -7.56 7.19 -1.36
CA VAL A 70 -8.21 7.72 -2.57
C VAL A 70 -9.22 8.77 -2.15
N ARG A 71 -9.17 9.94 -2.76
CA ARG A 71 -10.16 10.99 -2.56
C ARG A 71 -10.75 11.36 -3.91
N VAL A 72 -12.06 11.19 -4.01
CA VAL A 72 -12.87 11.53 -5.18
C VAL A 72 -13.58 12.84 -4.87
N GLU A 73 -13.33 13.89 -5.63
CA GLU A 73 -14.08 15.14 -5.61
C GLU A 73 -14.73 15.35 -6.98
N ASP A 74 -15.68 16.28 -7.08
CA ASP A 74 -16.58 16.44 -8.23
C ASP A 74 -15.82 16.48 -9.59
N ASP A 75 -14.63 17.06 -9.63
CA ASP A 75 -13.79 17.15 -10.83
C ASP A 75 -12.33 16.67 -10.63
N ILE A 76 -11.99 16.12 -9.46
CA ILE A 76 -10.60 15.79 -9.09
C ILE A 76 -10.53 14.42 -8.43
N LEU A 77 -9.59 13.60 -8.90
CA LEU A 77 -9.22 12.33 -8.29
C LEU A 77 -7.80 12.44 -7.70
N ASP A 78 -7.70 12.38 -6.37
CA ASP A 78 -6.44 12.38 -5.63
C ASP A 78 -6.13 10.95 -5.17
N ILE A 79 -5.02 10.41 -5.65
CA ILE A 79 -4.57 9.05 -5.38
C ILE A 79 -3.23 9.14 -4.66
N ARG A 80 -3.16 8.54 -3.47
CA ARG A 80 -1.91 8.36 -2.76
C ARG A 80 -1.38 6.96 -3.01
N ILE A 81 -0.29 6.86 -3.77
CA ILE A 81 0.43 5.60 -3.96
C ILE A 81 1.72 5.68 -3.13
N GLY A 82 2.12 4.55 -2.53
CA GLY A 82 3.45 4.43 -1.92
C GLY A 82 3.62 4.98 -0.49
N ILE A 83 4.86 4.84 -0.01
CA ILE A 83 5.31 5.15 1.36
C ILE A 83 5.74 6.62 1.49
N ALA A 84 6.22 7.20 0.38
CA ALA A 84 6.82 8.52 0.31
C ALA A 84 6.50 9.29 -0.98
N ASP A 85 5.69 8.72 -1.89
CA ASP A 85 5.40 9.40 -3.15
C ASP A 85 4.40 10.54 -2.93
N PRO A 86 4.57 11.66 -3.64
CA PRO A 86 3.60 12.75 -3.60
C PRO A 86 2.25 12.24 -4.08
N ASN A 87 1.18 12.78 -3.50
CA ASN A 87 -0.19 12.53 -3.94
C ASN A 87 -0.31 12.83 -5.44
N THR A 88 -0.71 11.84 -6.24
CA THR A 88 -1.05 12.06 -7.64
C THR A 88 -2.45 12.66 -7.70
N ARG A 89 -2.55 13.89 -8.20
CA ARG A 89 -3.82 14.57 -8.44
C ARG A 89 -4.09 14.60 -9.93
N LEU A 90 -5.23 14.04 -10.32
CA LEU A 90 -5.71 14.01 -11.69
C LEU A 90 -7.02 14.80 -11.76
N ALA A 91 -7.07 15.80 -12.63
CA ALA A 91 -8.36 16.41 -12.97
C ALA A 91 -9.16 15.48 -13.90
N ASP A 92 -10.49 15.56 -13.90
CA ASP A 92 -11.34 14.74 -14.78
C ASP A 92 -10.94 14.88 -16.27
N GLU A 93 -10.58 16.09 -16.70
CA GLU A 93 -10.11 16.36 -18.06
C GLU A 93 -8.83 15.58 -18.43
N GLU A 94 -7.98 15.29 -17.44
CA GLU A 94 -6.74 14.54 -17.62
C GLU A 94 -7.00 13.02 -17.66
N ILE A 95 -8.16 12.56 -17.19
CA ILE A 95 -8.51 11.13 -17.14
C ILE A 95 -9.03 10.67 -18.50
N LYS A 96 -8.17 10.00 -19.27
CA LYS A 96 -8.54 9.43 -20.57
C LYS A 96 -9.36 8.15 -20.42
N ARG A 97 -8.97 7.27 -19.50
CA ARG A 97 -9.56 5.92 -19.39
C ARG A 97 -9.40 5.36 -17.99
N ILE A 98 -10.43 4.69 -17.51
CA ILE A 98 -10.39 3.87 -16.29
C ILE A 98 -10.61 2.41 -16.69
N GLN A 99 -9.79 1.52 -16.16
CA GLN A 99 -9.89 0.07 -16.39
C GLN A 99 -9.90 -0.67 -15.06
N GLN A 100 -10.91 -1.49 -14.86
CA GLN A 100 -10.95 -2.42 -13.73
C GLN A 100 -10.41 -3.78 -14.19
N MET A 101 -9.42 -4.28 -13.44
CA MET A 101 -8.79 -5.59 -13.59
C MET A 101 -8.76 -6.28 -12.22
N ASP A 102 -9.72 -7.15 -11.95
CA ASP A 102 -9.87 -7.87 -10.69
C ASP A 102 -9.81 -6.91 -9.48
N ASP A 103 -8.74 -7.01 -8.68
CA ASP A 103 -8.50 -6.21 -7.46
C ASP A 103 -7.74 -4.90 -7.73
N VAL A 104 -7.61 -4.48 -9.00
CA VAL A 104 -6.88 -3.27 -9.39
C VAL A 104 -7.72 -2.40 -10.32
N ILE A 105 -7.73 -1.09 -10.05
CA ILE A 105 -8.26 -0.07 -10.94
C ILE A 105 -7.08 0.71 -11.51
N SER A 106 -6.84 0.55 -12.81
CA SER A 106 -5.85 1.32 -13.57
C SER A 106 -6.50 2.58 -14.16
N ILE A 107 -5.87 3.72 -13.94
CA ILE A 107 -6.30 5.02 -14.45
C ILE A 107 -5.20 5.56 -15.34
N LYS A 108 -5.55 5.78 -16.61
CA LYS A 108 -4.63 6.31 -17.61
C LYS A 108 -4.87 7.79 -17.82
N SER A 109 -3.84 8.59 -17.59
CA SER A 109 -3.87 10.03 -17.83
C SER A 109 -3.57 10.38 -19.29
N ASP A 110 -3.91 11.61 -19.67
CA ASP A 110 -3.64 12.16 -20.98
C ASP A 110 -2.15 12.34 -21.29
N LYS A 111 -1.34 12.58 -20.26
CA LYS A 111 0.13 12.67 -20.27
C LYS A 111 0.81 11.31 -20.44
N GLY A 112 0.05 10.23 -20.44
CA GLY A 112 0.55 8.86 -20.63
C GLY A 112 1.00 8.17 -19.35
N GLU A 113 0.81 8.82 -18.20
CA GLU A 113 0.99 8.23 -16.88
C GLU A 113 -0.15 7.24 -16.58
N GLU A 114 0.16 6.13 -15.93
CA GLU A 114 -0.79 5.10 -15.54
C GLU A 114 -0.67 4.86 -14.03
N GLU A 115 -1.77 5.14 -13.33
CA GLU A 115 -1.85 5.03 -11.88
C GLU A 115 -2.74 3.86 -11.49
N ASN A 116 -2.29 3.07 -10.50
CA ASN A 116 -2.98 1.86 -10.06
C ASN A 116 -3.51 2.03 -8.65
N ILE A 117 -4.84 1.92 -8.51
CA ILE A 117 -5.53 1.81 -7.24
C ILE A 117 -5.72 0.32 -6.95
N TYR A 118 -5.12 -0.16 -5.87
CA TYR A 118 -5.23 -1.54 -5.39
C TYR A 118 -6.39 -1.63 -4.40
N LEU A 119 -7.45 -2.33 -4.80
CA LEU A 119 -8.65 -2.53 -3.97
C LEU A 119 -8.36 -3.32 -2.70
N GLU A 120 -7.32 -4.16 -2.69
CA GLU A 120 -6.86 -4.88 -1.49
C GLU A 120 -6.49 -3.94 -0.31
N ASN A 121 -6.18 -2.68 -0.58
CA ASN A 121 -5.85 -1.69 0.46
C ASN A 121 -7.11 -1.13 1.17
N LEU A 122 -8.28 -1.34 0.58
CA LEU A 122 -9.59 -0.91 1.05
C LEU A 122 -10.33 -2.09 1.71
N SER A 123 -11.26 -1.78 2.61
CA SER A 123 -12.27 -2.76 3.04
C SER A 123 -13.18 -3.13 1.86
N ASP A 124 -13.79 -4.30 1.89
CA ASP A 124 -14.69 -4.75 0.81
C ASP A 124 -15.85 -3.75 0.58
N GLU A 125 -16.34 -3.13 1.66
CA GLU A 125 -17.39 -2.10 1.63
C GLU A 125 -16.90 -0.81 0.94
N ASP A 126 -15.71 -0.34 1.31
CA ASP A 126 -15.11 0.88 0.72
C ASP A 126 -14.70 0.66 -0.74
N ALA A 127 -14.21 -0.55 -1.06
CA ALA A 127 -13.87 -0.93 -2.42
C ALA A 127 -15.11 -0.95 -3.33
N ALA A 128 -16.22 -1.54 -2.84
CA ALA A 128 -17.49 -1.53 -3.55
C ALA A 128 -18.05 -0.11 -3.71
N SER A 129 -17.98 0.72 -2.67
CA SER A 129 -18.41 2.11 -2.73
C SER A 129 -17.58 2.94 -3.71
N LEU A 130 -16.25 2.80 -3.70
CA LEU A 130 -15.37 3.49 -4.64
C LEU A 130 -15.67 3.08 -6.08
N LEU A 131 -15.93 1.79 -6.30
CA LEU A 131 -16.27 1.28 -7.63
C LEU A 131 -17.56 1.90 -8.15
N ASP A 132 -18.60 1.97 -7.32
CA ASP A 132 -19.88 2.57 -7.69
C ASP A 132 -19.75 4.06 -7.96
N GLU A 133 -18.95 4.78 -7.16
CA GLU A 133 -18.65 6.20 -7.37
C GLU A 133 -17.92 6.43 -8.71
N LEU A 134 -16.90 5.64 -9.00
CA LEU A 134 -16.16 5.73 -10.27
C LEU A 134 -17.04 5.36 -11.48
N LYS A 135 -17.95 4.39 -11.33
CA LYS A 135 -18.95 4.08 -12.37
C LYS A 135 -19.94 5.22 -12.56
N HIS A 136 -20.36 5.88 -11.50
CA HIS A 136 -21.28 7.00 -11.56
C HIS A 136 -20.66 8.18 -12.30
N GLN A 137 -19.42 8.55 -11.95
CA GLN A 137 -18.73 9.71 -12.50
C GLN A 137 -18.11 9.45 -13.89
N TYR A 138 -17.55 8.25 -14.10
CA TYR A 138 -16.77 7.93 -15.30
C TYR A 138 -17.35 6.78 -16.13
N GLY A 139 -18.63 6.41 -15.96
CA GLY A 139 -19.22 5.20 -16.56
C GLY A 139 -18.99 5.02 -18.07
N ASN A 140 -18.91 6.11 -18.84
CA ASN A 140 -18.60 6.06 -20.27
C ASN A 140 -17.12 5.80 -20.60
N ARG A 141 -16.20 6.09 -19.68
CA ARG A 141 -14.74 5.92 -19.79
C ARG A 141 -14.22 4.69 -19.01
N MET A 142 -15.08 4.02 -18.25
CA MET A 142 -14.73 2.85 -17.44
C MET A 142 -14.94 1.56 -18.22
N HIS A 143 -13.90 0.72 -18.30
CA HIS A 143 -13.98 -0.61 -18.89
C HIS A 143 -13.73 -1.70 -17.86
N THR A 144 -14.67 -2.62 -17.72
CA THR A 144 -14.51 -3.82 -16.90
C THR A 144 -14.02 -4.97 -17.78
N LYS A 145 -12.82 -5.48 -17.53
CA LYS A 145 -12.33 -6.68 -18.21
C LYS A 145 -12.77 -7.90 -17.39
N ASN A 146 -13.96 -8.44 -17.68
CA ASN A 146 -14.35 -9.75 -17.15
C ASN A 146 -13.44 -10.79 -17.79
N HIS A 147 -12.45 -11.32 -17.06
CA HIS A 147 -11.85 -12.59 -17.46
C HIS A 147 -12.79 -13.72 -17.03
N PRO A 148 -13.27 -14.57 -17.96
CA PRO A 148 -13.83 -15.84 -17.57
C PRO A 148 -12.70 -16.68 -16.95
N ALA A 149 -13.00 -17.27 -15.80
CA ALA A 149 -12.13 -18.19 -15.06
C ALA A 149 -11.70 -19.40 -15.89
#